data_AF-A0A8J8ENV1-F1
#
_entry.id   AF-A0A8J8ENV1-F1
#
_cell.length_a   1.000
_cell.length_b   1.000
_cell.length_c   1.000
_cell.angle_alpha   90.00
_cell.angle_beta   90.00
_cell.angle_gamma   90.00
#
_symmetry.space_group_name_H-M   'P 1'
#
loop_
_entity.id
_entity.type
_entity.pdbx_description
1 polymer ?
#
loop_
_entity_poly.entity_id
_entity_poly.type
_entity_poly.pdbx_seq_one_letter_code
_entity_poly.pdbx_strand_id
1 'polypeptide(L)' 'MDVFELARKYHDELGIKDPSMATMAAELFDELGLKMVEFLKEEGYALVGTKFIDYDKGLVLDVTKGEKRFEITLRKS' A
#
# COMPACT_ATOMS: atom_id res chain seq x y z
N MET A 1 -5.53 -12.01 9.54
CA MET A 1 -6.75 -11.84 8.69
C MET A 1 -6.67 -12.83 7.53
N ASP A 2 -7.79 -13.20 6.91
CA ASP A 2 -7.73 -13.97 5.65
C ASP A 2 -7.23 -13.08 4.50
N VAL A 3 -6.58 -13.66 3.49
CA VAL A 3 -5.98 -12.92 2.36
C VAL A 3 -7.04 -12.14 1.60
N PHE A 4 -8.27 -12.66 1.49
CA PHE A 4 -9.37 -11.97 0.82
C PHE A 4 -9.90 -10.78 1.65
N GLU A 5 -9.90 -10.88 2.97
CA GLU A 5 -10.22 -9.75 3.84
C GLU A 5 -9.15 -8.66 3.74
N LEU A 6 -7.88 -9.08 3.68
CA LEU A 6 -6.76 -8.17 3.56
C LEU A 6 -6.74 -7.49 2.19
N ALA A 7 -7.01 -8.24 1.11
CA ALA A 7 -7.19 -7.69 -0.22
C ALA A 7 -8.30 -6.63 -0.27
N ARG A 8 -9.43 -6.85 0.40
CA ARG A 8 -10.49 -5.84 0.53
C ARG A 8 -9.99 -4.57 1.21
N LYS A 9 -9.24 -4.69 2.32
CA LYS A 9 -8.63 -3.52 2.95
C LYS A 9 -7.61 -2.82 2.06
N TYR A 10 -6.81 -3.55 1.29
CA TYR A 10 -5.90 -2.96 0.31
C TYR A 10 -6.65 -2.22 -0.81
N HIS A 11 -7.82 -2.71 -1.22
CA HIS A 11 -8.68 -2.01 -2.15
C HIS A 11 -9.24 -0.72 -1.54
N ASP A 12 -9.85 -0.83 -0.36
CA ASP A 12 -10.59 0.27 0.27
C ASP A 12 -9.67 1.35 0.85
N GLU A 13 -8.58 0.95 1.51
CA GLU A 13 -7.70 1.86 2.25
C GLU A 13 -6.50 2.33 1.44
N LEU A 14 -5.98 1.48 0.56
CA LEU A 14 -4.82 1.80 -0.28
C LEU A 14 -5.24 2.19 -1.70
N GLY A 15 -6.51 2.03 -2.07
CA GLY A 15 -7.00 2.41 -3.39
C GLY A 15 -6.50 1.50 -4.52
N ILE A 16 -6.08 0.26 -4.22
CA ILE A 16 -5.68 -0.71 -5.25
C ILE A 16 -6.94 -1.19 -5.96
N LYS A 17 -7.23 -0.57 -7.10
CA LYS A 17 -8.51 -0.76 -7.82
C LYS A 17 -8.67 -2.16 -8.40
N ASP A 18 -7.57 -2.76 -8.86
CA ASP A 18 -7.61 -4.08 -9.46
C ASP A 18 -7.65 -5.17 -8.37
N PRO A 19 -8.67 -6.04 -8.33
CA PRO A 19 -8.79 -7.07 -7.30
C PRO A 19 -7.61 -8.06 -7.29
N SER A 20 -7.07 -8.42 -8.45
CA SER A 20 -5.96 -9.36 -8.53
C SER A 20 -4.68 -8.75 -7.96
N MET A 21 -4.47 -7.45 -8.18
CA MET A 21 -3.37 -6.69 -7.58
C MET A 21 -3.54 -6.51 -6.08
N ALA A 22 -4.78 -6.29 -5.61
CA ALA A 22 -5.05 -6.18 -4.18
C ALA A 22 -4.78 -7.52 -3.46
N THR A 23 -5.18 -8.64 -4.06
CA THR A 23 -4.84 -9.98 -3.57
C THR A 23 -3.33 -10.22 -3.58
N MET A 24 -2.64 -9.89 -4.66
CA MET A 24 -1.19 -10.06 -4.75
C MET A 24 -0.44 -9.22 -3.69
N ALA A 25 -0.86 -7.97 -3.50
CA ALA A 25 -0.28 -7.10 -2.49
C ALA A 25 -0.53 -7.63 -1.06
N ALA A 26 -1.73 -8.15 -0.79
CA ALA A 26 -2.06 -8.82 0.47
C ALA A 26 -1.21 -10.09 0.70
N GLU A 27 -1.01 -10.92 -0.33
CA GLU A 27 -0.17 -12.12 -0.24
C GLU A 27 1.31 -11.81 0.01
N LEU A 28 1.82 -10.74 -0.61
CA LEU A 28 3.24 -10.40 -0.54
C LEU A 28 3.59 -9.63 0.73
N PHE A 29 2.75 -8.67 1.11
CA PHE A 29 3.03 -7.71 2.17
C PHE A 29 2.22 -7.94 3.44
N ASP A 30 1.23 -8.83 3.43
CA ASP A 30 0.39 -9.12 4.59
C ASP A 30 -0.13 -7.82 5.25
N GLU A 31 -0.21 -7.74 6.57
CA GLU A 31 -0.62 -6.52 7.26
C GLU A 31 0.40 -5.37 7.18
N LEU A 32 1.63 -5.59 6.67
CA LEU A 32 2.69 -4.57 6.67
C LEU A 32 2.30 -3.35 5.84
N GLY A 33 1.67 -3.53 4.67
CA GLY A 33 1.30 -2.40 3.82
C GLY A 33 0.25 -1.50 4.49
N LEU A 34 -0.71 -2.09 5.21
CA LEU A 34 -1.69 -1.34 5.99
C LEU A 34 -1.02 -0.60 7.14
N LYS A 35 -0.18 -1.28 7.93
CA LYS A 35 0.54 -0.68 9.06
C LYS A 35 1.45 0.46 8.64
N MET A 36 2.08 0.35 7.47
CA MET A 36 2.91 1.43 6.92
C MET A 36 2.07 2.65 6.56
N VAL A 37 0.90 2.47 5.95
CA VAL A 37 -0.01 3.59 5.65
C VAL A 37 -0.54 4.23 6.93
N GLU A 38 -0.89 3.43 7.93
CA GLU A 38 -1.33 3.90 9.25
C GLU A 38 -0.24 4.73 9.92
N PHE A 39 0.98 4.20 10.03
CA PHE A 39 2.14 4.92 10.55
C PHE A 39 2.39 6.25 9.83
N LEU A 40 2.32 6.27 8.50
CA LEU A 40 2.49 7.49 7.71
C LEU A 40 1.41 8.52 8.01
N LYS A 41 0.15 8.09 8.18
CA LYS A 41 -0.96 8.97 8.57
C LYS A 41 -0.73 9.57 9.96
N GLU A 42 -0.29 8.77 10.93
CA GLU A 42 0.05 9.24 12.29
C GLU A 42 1.18 10.28 12.28
N GLU A 43 2.17 10.11 11.40
CA GLU A 43 3.25 11.05 11.18
C GLU A 43 2.85 12.30 10.37
N GLY A 44 1.57 12.42 9.99
CA GLY A 44 1.01 13.57 9.27
C GLY A 44 1.25 13.55 7.76
N TYR A 45 1.53 12.38 7.18
CA TYR A 45 1.53 12.19 5.73
C TYR A 45 0.13 11.80 5.24
N ALA A 46 -0.24 12.29 4.06
CA ALA A 46 -1.44 11.88 3.35
C ALA A 46 -1.07 10.94 2.20
N LEU A 47 -1.77 9.80 2.09
CA LEU A 47 -1.65 8.90 0.96
C LEU A 47 -2.38 9.50 -0.25
N VAL A 48 -1.65 9.73 -1.34
CA VAL A 48 -2.18 10.29 -2.59
C VAL A 48 -2.50 9.18 -3.59
N GLY A 49 -1.74 8.10 -3.55
CA GLY A 49 -2.00 6.95 -4.41
C GLY A 49 -1.09 5.78 -4.07
N THR A 50 -1.44 4.64 -4.66
CA THR A 50 -0.61 3.44 -4.60
C THR A 50 -0.40 2.88 -5.99
N LYS A 51 0.77 2.30 -6.20
CA LYS A 51 1.11 1.62 -7.44
C LYS A 51 1.80 0.32 -7.11
N PHE A 52 1.30 -0.77 -7.68
CA PHE A 52 1.96 -2.05 -7.61
C PHE A 52 2.92 -2.21 -8.80
N ILE A 53 4.10 -2.74 -8.55
CA ILE A 53 5.13 -3.02 -9.56
C ILE A 53 5.35 -4.53 -9.58
N ASP A 54 4.74 -5.21 -10.55
CA ASP A 54 4.70 -6.67 -10.64
C ASP A 54 6.08 -7.32 -10.79
N TYR A 55 6.93 -6.79 -11.67
CA TYR A 55 8.26 -7.34 -11.94
C TYR A 55 9.16 -7.34 -10.70
N ASP A 56 9.07 -6.28 -9.90
CA ASP A 56 9.87 -6.12 -8.69
C ASP A 56 9.13 -6.57 -7.42
N LYS A 57 7.91 -7.09 -7.58
CA LYS A 57 6.99 -7.45 -6.47
C LYS A 57 6.94 -6.34 -5.41
N GLY A 58 6.83 -5.10 -5.88
CA GLY A 58 6.95 -3.90 -5.07
C GLY A 58 5.61 -3.18 -4.92
N LEU A 59 5.34 -2.64 -3.73
CA LEU A 59 4.21 -1.73 -3.51
C LEU A 59 4.75 -0.33 -3.26
N VAL A 60 4.42 0.59 -4.16
CA VAL A 60 4.76 2.01 -4.05
C VAL A 60 3.60 2.75 -3.40
N LEU A 61 3.91 3.49 -2.34
CA LEU A 61 3.02 4.42 -1.66
C LEU A 61 3.46 5.84 -2.02
N ASP A 62 2.60 6.58 -2.67
CA ASP A 62 2.82 7.99 -2.99
C ASP A 62 2.18 8.84 -1.90
N VAL A 63 2.98 9.59 -1.17
CA VAL A 63 2.55 10.32 0.02
C VAL A 63 2.98 11.78 -0.03
N THR A 64 2.19 12.63 0.60
CA THR A 64 2.47 14.06 0.73
C THR A 64 2.48 14.52 2.18
N LYS A 65 3.34 15.49 2.50
CA LYS A 65 3.35 16.20 3.78
C LYS A 65 3.57 17.69 3.52
N GLY A 66 2.50 18.46 3.67
CA GLY A 66 2.45 19.84 3.16
C GLY A 66 2.62 19.86 1.63
N GLU A 67 3.56 20.65 1.13
CA GLU A 67 3.85 20.77 -0.30
C GLU A 67 4.84 19.71 -0.83
N LYS A 68 5.42 18.88 0.06
CA LYS A 68 6.42 17.87 -0.32
C LYS A 68 5.74 16.55 -0.66
N ARG A 69 6.21 15.90 -1.73
CA ARG A 69 5.77 14.59 -2.19
C ARG A 69 6.91 13.58 -2.08
N PHE A 70 6.60 12.38 -1.63
CA PHE A 70 7.55 11.30 -1.42
C PHE A 70 6.97 9.99 -1.98
N GLU A 71 7.87 9.12 -2.45
CA GLU A 71 7.52 7.76 -2.84
C GLU A 71 8.20 6.79 -1.88
N ILE A 72 7.43 5.89 -1.29
CA ILE A 72 7.91 4.82 -0.41
C ILE A 72 7.67 3.50 -1.12
N THR A 73 8.71 2.71 -1.32
CA THR A 73 8.58 1.38 -1.94
C THR A 73 8.76 0.29 -0.90
N LEU A 74 7.72 -0.49 -0.67
CA LEU A 74 7.80 -1.76 0.06
C LEU A 74 8.22 -2.85 -0.93
N ARG A 75 9.24 -3.64 -0.57
CA ARG A 75 9.70 -4.79 -1.37
C ARG A 75 9.92 -5.98 -0.46
N LYS A 76 9.57 -7.17 -0.97
CA LYS A 76 9.90 -8.45 -0.33
C LYS A 76 11.26 -8.91 -0.87
N SER A 77 12.27 -8.97 -0.01
CA SER A 77 13.61 -9.49 -0.32
C SER A 77 13.67 -11.01 -0.20
#